data_AF-A0A5N6PVA8-F1
#
_entry.id   AF-A0A5N6PVA8-F1
#
_cell.length_a   1.000
_cell.length_b   1.000
_cell.length_c   1.000
_cell.angle_alpha   90.00
_cell.angle_beta   90.00
_cell.angle_gamma   90.00
#
_symmetry.space_group_name_H-M   'P 1'
#
loop_
_entity.id
_entity.type
_entity.pdbx_description
1 polymer ?
#
loop_
_entity_poly.entity_id
_entity_poly.type
_entity_poly.pdbx_seq_one_letter_code
_entity_poly.pdbx_strand_id
1 'polypeptide(L)'
;MHTRCRYGLRSSVGEYKIAEEAHIKAIQIDEKSVEACGHLAQFSFVAGELEHARVHPKFLHSNATSHKWAFGAIAELLDNAVDEVNNGATFVKVDRVYSKIDNSPSLLFLDDGGGMDPDGMRKCMSLCYSTKKTNNTIGQYGNGFKTSTMQLGADVIVFSRACRNGRATQSVGLLSYTFLRKTGQDDVIVPMIDFDISKHWSEPILYGTQEDWSTNLKTILEWSPFNSKDDLIQQFEDIGPHGKKIVIYNLWLNDEGVYELNFDEDDEDIKLIDETAHLSKLSRKAADKQSHISYRLLHSLRAYASMLYLRKFKNFKIILRGKPVEQYIISDDLKYPEVVIYKPQVSSTKQDRLEMIIDTWIQLQDVPSPSKIEKLIIGWRPKI
;
A
#
# COMPACT_ATOMS: atom_id res chain seq x y z
N MET A 1 -12.50 26.62 57.87
CA MET A 1 -11.11 26.37 57.45
C MET A 1 -11.14 25.52 56.19
N HIS A 2 -11.15 26.21 55.05
CA HIS A 2 -10.96 25.64 53.72
C HIS A 2 -9.48 25.79 53.35
N THR A 3 -8.88 24.78 52.73
CA THR A 3 -7.70 25.00 51.89
C THR A 3 -7.75 24.05 50.70
N ARG A 4 -8.26 24.59 49.59
CA ARG A 4 -8.13 24.06 48.23
C ARG A 4 -6.67 24.23 47.81
N CYS A 5 -6.00 23.15 47.40
CA CYS A 5 -4.79 23.25 46.61
C CYS A 5 -5.14 23.04 45.13
N ARG A 6 -4.96 24.09 44.33
CA ARG A 6 -5.08 24.09 42.86
C ARG A 6 -3.75 23.59 42.29
N TYR A 7 -3.78 22.57 41.44
CA TYR A 7 -2.79 22.41 40.37
C TYR A 7 -3.51 22.56 39.04
N GLY A 8 -3.25 23.68 38.38
CA GLY A 8 -3.69 23.95 37.03
C GLY A 8 -2.74 23.33 36.03
N LEU A 9 -3.26 22.48 35.16
CA LEU A 9 -2.69 22.26 33.84
C LEU A 9 -3.46 23.18 32.89
N ARG A 10 -2.85 24.34 32.59
CA ARG A 10 -3.27 25.18 31.46
C ARG A 10 -3.07 24.36 30.20
N SER A 11 -4.18 23.98 29.59
CA SER A 11 -4.24 23.50 28.22
C SER A 11 -3.75 24.60 27.28
N SER A 12 -2.69 24.33 26.52
CA SER A 12 -2.27 25.13 25.35
C SER A 12 -3.27 24.91 24.21
N VAL A 13 -4.44 25.53 24.31
CA VAL A 13 -5.48 25.57 23.26
C VAL A 13 -5.20 26.72 22.26
N GLY A 14 -3.93 27.10 22.10
CA GLY A 14 -3.52 28.29 21.33
C GLY A 14 -2.95 28.01 19.94
N GLU A 15 -2.39 26.82 19.69
CA GLU A 15 -1.61 26.57 18.46
C GLU A 15 -2.31 25.64 17.46
N TYR A 16 -3.35 24.91 17.87
CA TYR A 16 -4.14 24.07 16.96
C TYR A 16 -5.23 24.83 16.18
N LYS A 17 -5.58 26.07 16.56
CA LYS A 17 -6.61 26.86 15.85
C LYS A 17 -6.11 27.59 14.60
N ILE A 18 -4.81 27.91 14.53
CA ILE A 18 -4.25 28.67 13.41
C ILE A 18 -4.06 27.76 12.18
N ALA A 19 -3.73 26.49 12.39
CA ALA A 19 -3.62 25.50 11.31
C ALA A 19 -5.00 25.11 10.72
N GLU A 20 -6.03 25.02 11.57
CA GLU A 20 -7.40 24.69 11.15
C GLU A 20 -8.07 25.85 10.37
N GLU A 21 -7.83 27.10 10.76
CA GLU A 21 -8.33 28.28 10.03
C GLU A 21 -7.63 28.50 8.67
N ALA A 22 -6.35 28.13 8.54
CA ALA A 22 -5.63 28.16 7.26
C ALA A 22 -6.13 27.06 6.31
N HIS A 23 -6.51 25.89 6.84
CA HIS A 23 -7.04 24.75 6.08
C HIS A 23 -8.47 25.01 5.59
N ILE A 24 -9.33 25.62 6.41
CA ILE A 24 -10.69 25.99 6.03
C ILE A 24 -10.70 27.13 5.00
N LYS A 25 -9.79 28.11 5.10
CA LYS A 25 -9.64 29.16 4.08
C LYS A 25 -9.17 28.61 2.73
N ALA A 26 -8.33 27.57 2.70
CA ALA A 26 -7.91 26.94 1.44
C ALA A 26 -9.07 26.19 0.76
N ILE A 27 -9.94 25.54 1.53
CA ILE A 27 -11.14 24.84 1.02
C ILE A 27 -12.18 25.84 0.49
N GLN A 28 -12.38 26.98 1.16
CA GLN A 28 -13.33 28.02 0.70
C GLN A 28 -12.87 28.80 -0.54
N ILE A 29 -11.57 28.88 -0.82
CA ILE A 29 -11.04 29.50 -2.04
C ILE A 29 -11.31 28.60 -3.26
N ASP A 30 -11.37 27.27 -3.08
CA ASP A 30 -11.63 26.32 -4.16
C ASP A 30 -13.12 26.31 -4.56
N GLU A 31 -14.06 26.38 -3.60
CA GLU A 31 -15.50 26.41 -3.91
C GLU A 31 -15.94 27.67 -4.68
N LYS A 32 -15.35 28.84 -4.41
CA LYS A 32 -15.65 30.08 -5.17
C LYS A 32 -15.12 30.05 -6.61
N SER A 33 -14.09 29.25 -6.86
CA SER A 33 -13.51 29.07 -8.19
C SER A 33 -14.42 28.20 -9.08
N VAL A 34 -15.15 27.27 -8.46
CA VAL A 34 -16.08 26.35 -9.14
C VAL A 34 -17.39 27.06 -9.52
N GLU A 35 -17.89 28.01 -8.73
CA GLU A 35 -19.11 28.77 -9.07
C GLU A 35 -18.91 29.82 -10.17
N ALA A 36 -17.70 30.35 -10.36
CA ALA A 36 -17.41 31.36 -11.37
C ALA A 36 -17.34 30.80 -12.82
N CYS A 37 -17.23 29.47 -12.99
CA CYS A 37 -17.15 28.82 -14.30
C CYS A 37 -18.53 28.46 -14.90
N GLY A 38 -19.62 28.86 -14.25
CA GLY A 38 -20.99 28.49 -14.62
C GLY A 38 -21.70 29.38 -15.65
N HIS A 39 -21.09 30.45 -16.14
CA HIS A 39 -21.71 31.31 -17.15
C HIS A 39 -20.70 31.78 -18.20
N LEU A 40 -20.83 31.21 -19.41
CA LEU A 40 -20.43 31.69 -20.74
C LEU A 40 -19.62 30.64 -21.51
N ALA A 41 -20.32 29.84 -22.32
CA ALA A 41 -19.76 29.22 -23.53
C ALA A 41 -20.88 28.54 -24.32
N GLN A 42 -21.58 29.32 -25.15
CA GLN A 42 -22.35 28.77 -26.26
C GLN A 42 -21.33 28.49 -27.38
N PHE A 43 -20.87 27.25 -27.52
CA PHE A 43 -20.04 26.84 -28.65
C PHE A 43 -20.67 25.67 -29.40
N SER A 44 -20.75 25.84 -30.71
CA SER A 44 -21.21 24.89 -31.70
C SER A 44 -20.32 23.63 -31.71
N PHE A 45 -20.95 22.47 -31.50
CA PHE A 45 -20.28 21.17 -31.50
C PHE A 45 -19.93 20.69 -32.91
N VAL A 46 -18.65 20.37 -33.14
CA VAL A 46 -18.22 19.46 -34.19
C VAL A 46 -17.81 18.15 -33.50
N ALA A 47 -18.45 17.05 -33.87
CA ALA A 47 -18.22 15.74 -33.26
C ALA A 47 -16.83 15.20 -33.64
N GLY A 48 -15.91 15.09 -32.67
CA GLY A 48 -14.60 14.47 -32.89
C GLY A 48 -13.57 14.63 -31.76
N GLU A 49 -13.66 15.67 -30.93
CA GLU A 49 -12.67 15.93 -29.87
C GLU A 49 -13.37 16.03 -28.51
N LEU A 50 -13.54 14.90 -27.84
CA LEU A 50 -13.80 14.90 -26.39
C LEU A 50 -12.45 14.92 -25.68
N GLU A 51 -12.15 16.03 -25.03
CA GLU A 51 -10.98 16.19 -24.17
C GLU A 51 -11.08 15.16 -23.03
N HIS A 52 -10.14 14.21 -22.99
CA HIS A 52 -10.12 13.20 -21.94
C HIS A 52 -9.64 13.84 -20.64
N ALA A 53 -10.23 13.44 -19.52
CA ALA A 53 -9.77 13.89 -18.21
C ALA A 53 -8.30 13.50 -18.01
N ARG A 54 -7.45 14.51 -17.85
CA ARG A 54 -6.02 14.37 -17.64
C ARG A 54 -5.69 14.29 -16.15
N VAL A 55 -4.65 13.54 -15.81
CA VAL A 55 -4.15 13.46 -14.44
C VAL A 55 -2.77 14.06 -14.38
N HIS A 56 -2.67 15.18 -13.67
CA HIS A 56 -1.41 15.85 -13.43
C HIS A 56 -0.55 15.06 -12.42
N PRO A 57 0.78 14.93 -12.58
CA PRO A 57 1.64 14.14 -11.69
C PRO A 57 1.53 14.46 -10.19
N LYS A 58 1.24 15.71 -9.83
CA LYS A 58 0.95 16.10 -8.43
C LYS A 58 -0.16 15.27 -7.78
N PHE A 59 -1.12 14.78 -8.56
CA PHE A 59 -2.20 13.93 -8.07
C PHE A 59 -1.68 12.61 -7.47
N LEU A 60 -0.58 12.03 -7.99
CA LEU A 60 -0.01 10.80 -7.44
C LEU A 60 0.40 10.98 -5.98
N HIS A 61 1.01 12.11 -5.66
CA HIS A 61 1.40 12.45 -4.30
C HIS A 61 0.19 12.85 -3.43
N SER A 62 -0.73 13.66 -3.96
CA SER A 62 -1.96 14.01 -3.22
C SER A 62 -2.81 12.78 -2.88
N ASN A 63 -2.89 11.80 -3.77
CA ASN A 63 -3.66 10.57 -3.57
C ASN A 63 -2.98 9.60 -2.59
N ALA A 64 -1.66 9.68 -2.42
CA ALA A 64 -0.92 8.91 -1.41
C ALA A 64 -1.37 9.24 0.03
N THR A 65 -1.82 10.48 0.29
CA THR A 65 -2.28 10.94 1.61
C THR A 65 -3.49 10.18 2.19
N SER A 66 -4.11 9.30 1.40
CA SER A 66 -5.11 8.34 1.86
C SER A 66 -4.56 7.37 2.92
N HIS A 67 -3.26 7.07 2.89
CA HIS A 67 -2.59 6.24 3.89
C HIS A 67 -1.92 7.11 4.94
N LYS A 68 -2.45 7.09 6.17
CA LYS A 68 -1.81 7.75 7.33
C LYS A 68 -0.70 6.91 7.98
N TRP A 69 -0.50 5.68 7.50
CA TRP A 69 0.34 4.68 8.14
C TRP A 69 1.00 3.80 7.09
N ALA A 70 2.33 3.74 7.06
CA ALA A 70 3.08 2.99 6.05
C ALA A 70 2.71 1.50 6.01
N PHE A 71 2.44 0.86 7.15
CA PHE A 71 2.02 -0.55 7.15
C PHE A 71 0.65 -0.76 6.49
N GLY A 72 -0.22 0.25 6.51
CA GLY A 72 -1.47 0.23 5.74
C GLY A 72 -1.22 0.19 4.23
N ALA A 73 -0.24 0.94 3.74
CA ALA A 73 0.19 0.87 2.34
C ALA A 73 0.85 -0.47 2.00
N ILE A 74 1.67 -1.02 2.90
CA ILE A 74 2.25 -2.37 2.74
C ILE A 74 1.15 -3.45 2.71
N ALA A 75 0.10 -3.32 3.52
CA ALA A 75 -1.03 -4.25 3.54
C ALA A 75 -1.74 -4.34 2.19
N GLU A 76 -1.98 -3.22 1.50
CA GLU A 76 -2.58 -3.21 0.16
C GLU A 76 -1.73 -3.97 -0.87
N LEU A 77 -0.41 -3.96 -0.73
CA LEU A 77 0.49 -4.73 -1.60
C LEU A 77 0.47 -6.23 -1.25
N LEU A 78 0.42 -6.56 0.05
CA LEU A 78 0.21 -7.94 0.51
C LEU A 78 -1.14 -8.49 0.04
N ASP A 79 -2.21 -7.69 0.10
CA ASP A 79 -3.55 -8.06 -0.35
C ASP A 79 -3.57 -8.41 -1.83
N ASN A 80 -2.82 -7.67 -2.66
CA ASN A 80 -2.68 -7.99 -4.07
C ASN A 80 -1.97 -9.32 -4.33
N ALA A 81 -0.99 -9.69 -3.50
CA ALA A 81 -0.32 -10.99 -3.59
C ALA A 81 -1.18 -12.14 -3.03
N VAL A 82 -1.94 -11.89 -1.96
CA VAL A 82 -2.88 -12.87 -1.38
C VAL A 82 -4.05 -13.14 -2.34
N ASP A 83 -4.54 -12.13 -3.07
CA ASP A 83 -5.54 -12.32 -4.12
C ASP A 83 -5.05 -13.30 -5.23
N GLU A 84 -3.73 -13.42 -5.43
CA GLU A 84 -3.12 -14.35 -6.40
C GLU A 84 -3.02 -15.80 -5.90
N VAL A 85 -3.43 -16.10 -4.66
CA VAL A 85 -3.53 -17.49 -4.17
C VAL A 85 -4.45 -18.32 -5.07
N ASN A 86 -5.53 -17.71 -5.59
CA ASN A 86 -6.43 -18.36 -6.54
C ASN A 86 -5.77 -18.62 -7.92
N ASN A 87 -4.65 -17.94 -8.20
CA ASN A 87 -3.83 -18.11 -9.40
C ASN A 87 -2.54 -18.90 -9.12
N GLY A 88 -2.47 -19.59 -7.98
CA GLY A 88 -1.35 -20.49 -7.65
C GLY A 88 -0.23 -19.86 -6.82
N ALA A 89 -0.36 -18.62 -6.35
CA ALA A 89 0.64 -18.03 -5.46
C ALA A 89 0.80 -18.89 -4.19
N THR A 90 2.05 -19.16 -3.82
CA THR A 90 2.43 -19.89 -2.60
C THR A 90 3.19 -19.02 -1.62
N PHE A 91 3.71 -17.86 -2.04
CA PHE A 91 4.31 -16.90 -1.13
C PHE A 91 4.25 -15.46 -1.63
N VAL A 92 4.46 -14.56 -0.68
CA VAL A 92 4.95 -13.20 -0.93
C VAL A 92 6.16 -12.95 -0.04
N LYS A 93 7.24 -12.44 -0.64
CA LYS A 93 8.44 -11.99 0.05
C LYS A 93 8.39 -10.47 0.16
N VAL A 94 8.62 -9.96 1.37
CA VAL A 94 8.83 -8.55 1.64
C VAL A 94 10.23 -8.39 2.21
N ASP A 95 11.06 -7.61 1.55
CA ASP A 95 12.46 -7.45 1.95
C ASP A 95 12.98 -6.04 1.68
N ARG A 96 14.16 -5.74 2.23
CA ARG A 96 14.95 -4.59 1.83
C ARG A 96 15.96 -5.02 0.77
N VAL A 97 16.05 -4.25 -0.30
CA VAL A 97 17.16 -4.32 -1.25
C VAL A 97 17.88 -2.99 -1.32
N TYR A 98 19.14 -3.01 -1.73
CA TYR A 98 19.92 -1.80 -1.92
C TYR A 98 20.08 -1.49 -3.41
N SER A 99 19.89 -0.23 -3.76
CA SER A 99 20.21 0.29 -5.08
C SER A 99 21.70 0.12 -5.36
N LYS A 100 22.03 -0.46 -6.52
CA LYS A 100 23.44 -0.59 -6.95
C LYS A 100 24.08 0.76 -7.28
N ILE A 101 23.27 1.81 -7.46
CA ILE A 101 23.72 3.13 -7.92
C ILE A 101 24.28 3.95 -6.76
N ASP A 102 23.51 4.05 -5.67
CA ASP A 102 23.75 4.96 -4.56
C ASP A 102 23.69 4.27 -3.18
N ASN A 103 23.50 2.96 -3.16
CA ASN A 103 23.34 2.16 -1.95
C ASN A 103 22.17 2.62 -1.05
N SER A 104 21.18 3.30 -1.63
CA SER A 104 19.95 3.66 -0.93
C SER A 104 19.06 2.42 -0.72
N PRO A 105 18.35 2.31 0.42
CA PRO A 105 17.42 1.23 0.65
C PRO A 105 16.18 1.37 -0.23
N SER A 106 15.66 0.24 -0.68
CA SER A 106 14.42 0.10 -1.44
C SER A 106 13.60 -1.04 -0.84
N LEU A 107 12.29 -0.93 -0.90
CA LEU A 107 11.36 -1.94 -0.42
C LEU A 107 10.98 -2.88 -1.56
N LEU A 108 11.22 -4.17 -1.38
CA LEU A 108 10.97 -5.23 -2.35
C LEU A 108 9.71 -6.01 -1.95
N PHE A 109 8.82 -6.22 -2.91
CA PHE A 109 7.78 -7.24 -2.86
C PHE A 109 7.99 -8.23 -4.00
N LEU A 110 7.96 -9.52 -3.71
CA LEU A 110 8.11 -10.59 -4.70
C LEU A 110 7.11 -11.70 -4.41
N ASP A 111 6.17 -11.93 -5.32
CA ASP A 111 5.23 -13.04 -5.27
C ASP A 111 5.41 -13.99 -6.46
N ASP A 112 5.02 -15.24 -6.26
CA ASP A 112 4.97 -16.30 -7.27
C ASP A 112 3.55 -16.52 -7.82
N GLY A 113 2.71 -15.48 -7.81
CA GLY A 113 1.36 -15.52 -8.37
C GLY A 113 1.33 -15.64 -9.89
N GLY A 114 0.14 -15.50 -10.49
CA GLY A 114 -0.05 -15.71 -11.93
C GLY A 114 0.60 -14.64 -12.83
N GLY A 115 1.11 -13.56 -12.23
CA GLY A 115 1.68 -12.43 -12.95
C GLY A 115 0.68 -11.63 -13.78
N MET A 116 1.20 -10.65 -14.50
CA MET A 116 0.48 -9.76 -15.41
C MET A 116 1.04 -9.93 -16.81
N ASP A 117 0.14 -10.16 -17.78
CA ASP A 117 0.47 -9.97 -19.19
C ASP A 117 0.60 -8.47 -19.49
N PRO A 118 1.09 -8.07 -20.68
CA PRO A 118 1.27 -6.67 -21.05
C PRO A 118 0.03 -5.79 -20.83
N ASP A 119 -1.16 -6.31 -21.14
CA ASP A 119 -2.41 -5.58 -20.93
C ASP A 119 -2.74 -5.45 -19.44
N GLY A 120 -2.50 -6.51 -18.65
CA GLY A 120 -2.57 -6.49 -17.20
C GLY A 120 -1.62 -5.47 -16.58
N MET A 121 -0.39 -5.34 -17.10
CA MET A 121 0.57 -4.32 -16.66
C MET A 121 0.04 -2.91 -16.93
N ARG A 122 -0.44 -2.63 -18.15
CA ARG A 122 -1.03 -1.31 -18.47
C ARG A 122 -2.20 -0.97 -17.56
N LYS A 123 -3.11 -1.92 -17.36
CA LYS A 123 -4.26 -1.80 -16.44
C LYS A 123 -3.82 -1.55 -15.00
N CYS A 124 -2.77 -2.23 -14.54
CA CYS A 124 -2.19 -2.03 -13.22
C CYS A 124 -1.63 -0.61 -13.05
N MET A 125 -1.06 -0.03 -14.10
CA MET A 125 -0.48 1.31 -14.10
C MET A 125 -1.51 2.43 -14.35
N SER A 126 -2.62 2.15 -15.04
CA SER A 126 -3.71 3.12 -15.27
C SER A 126 -4.51 3.40 -13.99
N LEU A 127 -4.75 4.67 -13.68
CA LEU A 127 -5.57 5.07 -12.53
C LEU A 127 -7.02 4.58 -12.65
N CYS A 128 -7.63 4.22 -11.52
CA CYS A 128 -9.03 3.79 -11.38
C CYS A 128 -9.45 2.55 -12.19
N TYR A 129 -8.50 1.75 -12.68
CA TYR A 129 -8.82 0.53 -13.42
C TYR A 129 -8.80 -0.70 -12.48
N SER A 130 -9.94 -1.39 -12.37
CA SER A 130 -10.04 -2.71 -11.72
C SER A 130 -10.97 -3.63 -12.51
N THR A 131 -10.48 -4.84 -12.83
CA THR A 131 -11.30 -5.94 -13.39
C THR A 131 -11.78 -6.91 -12.32
N LYS A 132 -11.34 -6.75 -11.07
CA LYS A 132 -11.70 -7.63 -9.94
C LYS A 132 -13.15 -7.33 -9.54
N LYS A 133 -14.09 -8.09 -10.13
CA LYS A 133 -15.54 -7.98 -9.90
C LYS A 133 -16.10 -9.09 -8.99
N THR A 134 -15.23 -9.93 -8.43
CA THR A 134 -15.62 -11.05 -7.57
C THR A 134 -15.57 -10.63 -6.10
N ASN A 135 -16.69 -10.78 -5.37
CA ASN A 135 -16.68 -11.00 -3.92
C ASN A 135 -15.72 -12.19 -3.72
N ASN A 136 -14.58 -12.10 -3.04
CA ASN A 136 -13.43 -13.04 -2.95
C ASN A 136 -12.11 -12.40 -3.32
N THR A 137 -12.10 -11.14 -3.74
CA THR A 137 -10.87 -10.35 -3.92
C THR A 137 -10.90 -9.10 -3.06
N ILE A 138 -9.77 -8.82 -2.40
CA ILE A 138 -9.63 -7.68 -1.49
C ILE A 138 -9.54 -6.38 -2.30
N GLY A 139 -8.75 -6.38 -3.38
CA GLY A 139 -8.54 -5.20 -4.23
C GLY A 139 -9.71 -4.92 -5.18
N GLN A 140 -10.61 -4.01 -4.81
CA GLN A 140 -11.80 -3.71 -5.63
C GLN A 140 -11.70 -2.39 -6.39
N TYR A 141 -10.95 -1.41 -5.86
CA TYR A 141 -11.02 -0.01 -6.29
C TYR A 141 -10.01 0.38 -7.39
N GLY A 142 -9.05 -0.49 -7.73
CA GLY A 142 -8.08 -0.22 -8.80
C GLY A 142 -7.04 0.87 -8.50
N ASN A 143 -7.05 1.43 -7.28
CA ASN A 143 -6.16 2.51 -6.86
C ASN A 143 -5.12 2.11 -5.80
N GLY A 144 -5.36 1.04 -5.04
CA GLY A 144 -4.53 0.64 -3.89
C GLY A 144 -3.03 0.53 -4.22
N PHE A 145 -2.67 -0.03 -5.38
CA PHE A 145 -1.28 -0.09 -5.82
C PHE A 145 -0.63 1.30 -5.96
N LYS A 146 -1.30 2.24 -6.64
CA LYS A 146 -0.73 3.57 -6.91
C LYS A 146 -0.64 4.38 -5.63
N THR A 147 -1.70 4.40 -4.81
CA THR A 147 -1.70 5.14 -3.54
C THR A 147 -0.66 4.60 -2.58
N SER A 148 -0.56 3.27 -2.47
CA SER A 148 0.35 2.63 -1.53
C SER A 148 1.80 2.78 -1.93
N THR A 149 2.13 2.58 -3.20
CA THR A 149 3.52 2.75 -3.67
C THR A 149 3.98 4.19 -3.55
N MET A 150 3.13 5.15 -3.92
CA MET A 150 3.42 6.59 -3.78
C MET A 150 3.45 7.07 -2.32
N GLN A 151 2.81 6.35 -1.39
CA GLN A 151 2.94 6.61 0.05
C GLN A 151 4.28 6.13 0.60
N LEU A 152 4.85 5.06 0.04
CA LEU A 152 6.07 4.43 0.57
C LEU A 152 7.34 5.04 -0.03
N GLY A 153 7.30 5.45 -1.30
CA GLY A 153 8.41 6.11 -1.96
C GLY A 153 7.97 6.93 -3.17
N ALA A 154 8.89 7.73 -3.70
CA ALA A 154 8.62 8.57 -4.86
C ALA A 154 8.48 7.73 -6.15
N ASP A 155 9.14 6.57 -6.21
CA ASP A 155 9.27 5.84 -7.46
C ASP A 155 9.10 4.33 -7.25
N VAL A 156 8.43 3.68 -8.21
CA VAL A 156 8.23 2.24 -8.21
C VAL A 156 8.46 1.65 -9.59
N ILE A 157 9.22 0.56 -9.65
CA ILE A 157 9.38 -0.27 -10.84
C ILE A 157 8.78 -1.65 -10.59
N VAL A 158 7.99 -2.12 -11.56
CA VAL A 158 7.30 -3.40 -11.50
C VAL A 158 7.78 -4.28 -12.62
N PHE A 159 8.22 -5.47 -12.27
CA PHE A 159 8.50 -6.57 -13.16
C PHE A 159 7.38 -7.59 -13.02
N SER A 160 6.89 -8.12 -14.13
CA SER A 160 5.96 -9.24 -14.06
C SER A 160 6.23 -10.23 -15.17
N ARG A 161 6.18 -11.51 -14.82
CA ARG A 161 6.21 -12.62 -15.77
C ARG A 161 4.89 -13.36 -15.69
N ALA A 162 4.25 -13.56 -16.82
CA ALA A 162 2.98 -14.26 -16.91
C ALA A 162 2.99 -15.26 -18.05
N CYS A 163 2.39 -16.42 -17.81
CA CYS A 163 2.08 -17.41 -18.84
C CYS A 163 0.57 -17.52 -18.98
N ARG A 164 0.02 -17.03 -20.09
CA ARG A 164 -1.43 -17.05 -20.36
C ARG A 164 -1.69 -17.58 -21.76
N ASN A 165 -2.59 -18.56 -21.86
CA ASN A 165 -3.01 -19.16 -23.14
C ASN A 165 -1.82 -19.63 -24.00
N GLY A 166 -0.79 -20.21 -23.37
CA GLY A 166 0.42 -20.69 -24.06
C GLY A 166 1.41 -19.59 -24.46
N ARG A 167 1.13 -18.32 -24.14
CA ARG A 167 2.04 -17.20 -24.35
C ARG A 167 2.72 -16.83 -23.03
N ALA A 168 4.05 -16.86 -23.02
CA ALA A 168 4.85 -16.41 -21.91
C ALA A 168 5.37 -15.00 -22.20
N THR A 169 5.17 -14.08 -21.25
CA THR A 169 5.52 -12.66 -21.41
C THR A 169 6.25 -12.14 -20.19
N GLN A 170 7.08 -11.12 -20.41
CA GLN A 170 7.72 -10.34 -19.37
C GLN A 170 7.43 -8.87 -19.60
N SER A 171 7.00 -8.17 -18.57
CA SER A 171 6.69 -6.75 -18.63
C SER A 171 7.45 -6.00 -17.55
N VAL A 172 7.99 -4.84 -17.91
CA VAL A 172 8.56 -3.87 -16.98
C VAL A 172 7.75 -2.59 -17.11
N GLY A 173 7.28 -2.06 -15.98
CA GLY A 173 6.62 -0.76 -15.93
C GLY A 173 7.21 0.12 -14.85
N LEU A 174 7.41 1.39 -15.17
CA LEU A 174 7.99 2.39 -14.28
C LEU A 174 6.97 3.49 -13.97
N LEU A 175 6.55 3.59 -12.71
CA LEU A 175 5.78 4.73 -12.21
C LEU A 175 6.72 5.57 -11.34
N SER A 176 7.27 6.63 -11.91
CA SER A 176 8.28 7.47 -11.26
C SER A 176 7.79 8.91 -11.11
N TYR A 177 7.48 9.32 -9.88
CA TYR A 177 7.17 10.71 -9.58
C TYR A 177 8.38 11.60 -9.85
N THR A 178 9.59 11.10 -9.56
CA THR A 178 10.85 11.83 -9.77
C THR A 178 11.07 12.18 -11.24
N PHE A 179 10.90 11.21 -12.14
CA PHE A 179 10.94 11.41 -13.59
C PHE A 179 9.93 12.49 -14.00
N LEU A 180 8.65 12.29 -13.66
CA LEU A 180 7.57 13.20 -14.05
C LEU A 180 7.82 14.63 -13.59
N ARG A 181 8.30 14.81 -12.34
CA ARG A 181 8.58 16.13 -11.77
C ARG A 181 9.83 16.78 -12.33
N LYS A 182 10.92 16.03 -12.50
CA LYS A 182 12.20 16.61 -12.98
C LYS A 182 12.16 16.95 -14.47
N THR A 183 11.38 16.23 -15.28
CA THR A 183 11.19 16.57 -16.70
C THR A 183 10.01 17.51 -16.95
N GLY A 184 9.29 17.93 -15.91
CA GLY A 184 8.17 18.87 -16.02
C GLY A 184 6.99 18.34 -16.84
N GLN A 185 6.64 17.05 -16.69
CA GLN A 185 5.48 16.49 -17.39
C GLN A 185 4.17 17.08 -16.83
N ASP A 186 3.26 17.44 -17.72
CA ASP A 186 1.90 17.90 -17.36
C ASP A 186 0.92 16.72 -17.18
N ASP A 187 1.26 15.56 -17.72
CA ASP A 187 0.48 14.32 -17.67
C ASP A 187 1.28 13.17 -17.03
N VAL A 188 0.58 12.23 -16.38
CA VAL A 188 1.21 11.00 -15.88
C VAL A 188 1.57 10.07 -17.04
N ILE A 189 2.86 10.03 -17.39
CA ILE A 189 3.45 9.12 -18.37
C ILE A 189 4.11 7.94 -17.63
N VAL A 190 3.80 6.72 -18.05
CA VAL A 190 4.36 5.48 -17.46
C VAL A 190 5.14 4.73 -18.53
N PRO A 191 6.48 4.81 -18.54
CA PRO A 191 7.32 4.00 -19.42
C PRO A 191 7.09 2.51 -19.17
N MET A 192 6.82 1.77 -20.24
CA MET A 192 6.59 0.32 -20.20
C MET A 192 7.27 -0.36 -21.38
N ILE A 193 7.90 -1.50 -21.10
CA ILE A 193 8.46 -2.39 -22.11
C ILE A 193 7.97 -3.82 -21.86
N ASP A 194 7.66 -4.49 -22.95
CA ASP A 194 7.11 -5.83 -22.95
C ASP A 194 7.99 -6.74 -23.82
N PHE A 195 8.14 -7.99 -23.39
CA PHE A 195 8.87 -9.04 -24.10
C PHE A 195 8.00 -10.29 -24.24
N ASP A 196 8.05 -10.89 -25.42
CA ASP A 196 7.57 -12.24 -25.66
C ASP A 196 8.71 -13.22 -25.42
N ILE A 197 8.50 -14.16 -24.50
CA ILE A 197 9.44 -15.22 -24.14
C ILE A 197 8.89 -16.61 -24.42
N SER A 198 7.88 -16.70 -25.29
CA SER A 198 7.29 -17.98 -25.69
C SER A 198 8.24 -18.82 -26.56
N LYS A 199 9.24 -18.17 -27.17
CA LYS A 199 10.26 -18.78 -28.03
C LYS A 199 11.60 -18.88 -27.30
N HIS A 200 12.62 -19.41 -27.99
CA HIS A 200 13.98 -19.58 -27.45
C HIS A 200 14.68 -18.27 -27.06
N TRP A 201 14.26 -17.12 -27.60
CA TRP A 201 14.84 -15.81 -27.31
C TRP A 201 13.74 -14.78 -26.97
N SER A 202 14.11 -13.80 -26.16
CA SER A 202 13.23 -12.71 -25.72
C SER A 202 13.09 -11.67 -26.85
N GLU A 203 11.88 -11.55 -27.41
CA GLU A 203 11.56 -10.60 -28.49
C GLU A 203 10.77 -9.41 -27.93
N PRO A 204 11.11 -8.15 -28.26
CA PRO A 204 10.32 -7.01 -27.81
C PRO A 204 8.91 -7.05 -28.43
N ILE A 205 7.89 -6.76 -27.62
CA ILE A 205 6.51 -6.59 -28.11
C ILE A 205 6.30 -5.09 -28.37
N LEU A 206 5.96 -4.75 -29.62
CA LEU A 206 5.77 -3.38 -30.06
C LEU A 206 4.28 -3.02 -30.10
N TYR A 207 3.92 -1.92 -29.43
CA TYR A 207 2.57 -1.34 -29.44
C TYR A 207 2.47 -0.06 -30.28
N GLY A 208 3.63 0.47 -30.68
CA GLY A 208 3.78 1.60 -31.59
C GLY A 208 4.98 1.32 -32.50
N THR A 209 5.95 2.22 -32.50
CA THR A 209 7.19 2.07 -33.25
C THR A 209 8.31 1.41 -32.42
N GLN A 210 9.35 0.92 -33.08
CA GLN A 210 10.58 0.49 -32.41
C GLN A 210 11.25 1.63 -31.63
N GLU A 211 11.07 2.87 -32.09
CA GLU A 211 11.60 4.07 -31.44
C GLU A 211 10.86 4.36 -30.14
N ASP A 212 9.53 4.19 -30.09
CA ASP A 212 8.73 4.32 -28.86
C ASP A 212 9.20 3.31 -27.80
N TRP A 213 9.38 2.05 -28.21
CA TRP A 213 9.88 1.01 -27.32
C TRP A 213 11.30 1.33 -26.80
N SER A 214 12.18 1.81 -27.69
CA SER A 214 13.55 2.18 -27.33
C SER A 214 13.61 3.40 -26.42
N THR A 215 12.70 4.35 -26.62
CA THR A 215 12.54 5.53 -25.75
C THR A 215 12.07 5.12 -24.37
N ASN A 216 11.07 4.24 -24.27
CA ASN A 216 10.62 3.71 -22.98
C ASN A 216 11.73 2.97 -22.25
N LEU A 217 12.49 2.11 -22.95
CA LEU A 217 13.65 1.43 -22.36
C LEU A 217 14.67 2.46 -21.84
N LYS A 218 15.01 3.47 -22.65
CA LYS A 218 15.96 4.51 -22.26
C LYS A 218 15.50 5.25 -21.00
N THR A 219 14.22 5.65 -20.94
CA THR A 219 13.65 6.29 -19.75
C THR A 219 13.71 5.38 -18.53
N ILE A 220 13.41 4.08 -18.68
CA ILE A 220 13.52 3.12 -17.57
C ILE A 220 14.97 3.04 -17.08
N LEU A 221 15.94 2.94 -17.98
CA LEU A 221 17.36 2.83 -17.61
C LEU A 221 17.93 4.11 -16.97
N GLU A 222 17.38 5.27 -17.32
CA GLU A 222 17.81 6.56 -16.77
C GLU A 222 17.20 6.85 -15.39
N TRP A 223 15.96 6.41 -15.16
CA TRP A 223 15.16 6.83 -13.99
C TRP A 223 14.89 5.70 -12.97
N SER A 224 15.29 4.47 -13.27
CA SER A 224 15.19 3.32 -12.35
C SER A 224 16.53 2.96 -11.71
N PRO A 225 16.58 2.10 -10.68
CA PRO A 225 17.84 1.67 -10.06
C PRO A 225 18.64 0.66 -10.92
N PHE A 226 18.31 0.51 -12.21
CA PHE A 226 18.92 -0.45 -13.15
C PHE A 226 19.45 0.27 -14.39
N ASN A 227 20.77 0.20 -14.59
CA ASN A 227 21.46 1.01 -15.61
C ASN A 227 21.63 0.30 -16.96
N SER A 228 21.27 -0.99 -17.05
CA SER A 228 21.40 -1.77 -18.28
C SER A 228 20.18 -2.67 -18.54
N LYS A 229 19.97 -3.03 -19.81
CA LYS A 229 18.95 -4.00 -20.20
C LYS A 229 19.20 -5.36 -19.55
N ASP A 230 20.45 -5.76 -19.42
CA ASP A 230 20.82 -7.03 -18.78
C ASP A 230 20.51 -7.02 -17.28
N ASP A 231 20.71 -5.89 -16.58
CA ASP A 231 20.28 -5.75 -15.18
C ASP A 231 18.77 -5.92 -15.01
N LEU A 232 17.96 -5.35 -15.94
CA LEU A 232 16.51 -5.52 -15.96
C LEU A 232 16.12 -6.98 -16.22
N ILE A 233 16.76 -7.65 -17.18
CA ILE A 233 16.48 -9.04 -17.52
C ILE A 233 16.79 -9.96 -16.34
N GLN A 234 17.91 -9.73 -15.65
CA GLN A 234 18.30 -10.49 -14.45
C GLN A 234 17.23 -10.41 -13.34
N GLN A 235 16.47 -9.31 -13.25
CA GLN A 235 15.42 -9.20 -12.22
C GLN A 235 14.32 -10.24 -12.35
N PHE A 236 14.13 -10.83 -13.54
CA PHE A 236 13.14 -11.87 -13.77
C PHE A 236 13.63 -13.28 -13.40
N GLU A 237 14.91 -13.48 -13.12
CA GLU A 237 15.42 -14.77 -12.65
C GLU A 237 14.82 -15.11 -11.28
N ASP A 238 14.79 -14.12 -10.38
CA ASP A 238 14.21 -14.24 -9.04
C ASP A 238 12.70 -14.53 -9.03
N ILE A 239 11.99 -14.14 -10.10
CA ILE A 239 10.55 -14.33 -10.24
C ILE A 239 10.21 -15.79 -10.56
N GLY A 240 11.12 -16.53 -11.19
CA GLY A 240 10.81 -17.88 -11.67
C GLY A 240 9.80 -17.86 -12.83
N PRO A 241 8.95 -18.88 -13.03
CA PRO A 241 8.14 -19.03 -14.24
C PRO A 241 6.99 -18.02 -14.37
N HIS A 242 6.42 -17.56 -13.26
CA HIS A 242 5.36 -16.56 -13.20
C HIS A 242 5.43 -15.84 -11.85
N GLY A 243 4.95 -14.60 -11.82
CA GLY A 243 4.93 -13.80 -10.60
C GLY A 243 5.12 -12.31 -10.86
N LYS A 244 5.29 -11.57 -9.77
CA LYS A 244 5.49 -10.12 -9.81
C LYS A 244 6.61 -9.75 -8.84
N LYS A 245 7.44 -8.80 -9.25
CA LYS A 245 8.48 -8.19 -8.42
C LYS A 245 8.29 -6.68 -8.47
N ILE A 246 8.05 -6.08 -7.33
CA ILE A 246 7.81 -4.65 -7.15
C ILE A 246 8.96 -4.10 -6.32
N VAL A 247 9.65 -3.09 -6.83
CA VAL A 247 10.72 -2.40 -6.10
C VAL A 247 10.30 -0.94 -5.96
N ILE A 248 10.05 -0.53 -4.72
CA ILE A 248 9.74 0.85 -4.35
C ILE A 248 11.04 1.47 -3.84
N TYR A 249 11.49 2.53 -4.49
CA TYR A 249 12.77 3.18 -4.22
C TYR A 249 12.57 4.69 -4.12
N ASN A 250 13.63 5.40 -3.74
CA ASN A 250 13.51 6.79 -3.28
C ASN A 250 12.43 6.90 -2.19
N LEU A 251 12.59 6.03 -1.17
CA LEU A 251 11.69 6.00 0.00
C LEU A 251 11.65 7.37 0.67
N TRP A 252 10.49 7.75 1.19
CA TRP A 252 10.32 9.07 1.79
C TRP A 252 11.16 9.23 3.06
N LEU A 253 11.78 10.40 3.15
CA LEU A 253 12.53 10.87 4.31
C LEU A 253 11.68 11.93 5.02
N ASN A 254 11.72 11.97 6.34
CA ASN A 254 11.18 13.08 7.12
C ASN A 254 12.09 14.32 7.01
N ASP A 255 11.70 15.41 7.68
CA ASP A 255 12.42 16.68 7.66
C ASP A 255 13.85 16.56 8.24
N GLU A 256 14.09 15.56 9.09
CA GLU A 256 15.38 15.21 9.67
C GLU A 256 16.25 14.32 8.76
N GLY A 257 15.75 13.93 7.58
CA GLY A 257 16.48 13.07 6.64
C GLY A 257 16.51 11.61 7.05
N VAL A 258 15.50 11.14 7.79
CA VAL A 258 15.37 9.76 8.28
C VAL A 258 14.17 9.08 7.62
N TYR A 259 14.33 7.81 7.23
CA TYR A 259 13.24 7.01 6.68
C TYR A 259 12.18 6.70 7.72
N GLU A 260 10.89 6.70 7.36
CA GLU A 260 9.82 6.24 8.24
C GLU A 260 10.00 4.76 8.64
N LEU A 261 10.51 3.95 7.70
CA LEU A 261 10.80 2.53 7.87
C LEU A 261 12.25 2.31 8.34
N ASN A 262 12.40 1.62 9.46
CA ASN A 262 13.66 1.15 9.99
C ASN A 262 13.92 -0.30 9.57
N PHE A 263 15.07 -0.50 8.91
CA PHE A 263 15.50 -1.81 8.41
C PHE A 263 16.67 -2.43 9.19
N ASP A 264 17.25 -1.69 10.13
CA ASP A 264 18.54 -2.01 10.77
C ASP A 264 18.40 -2.39 12.26
N GLU A 265 17.29 -2.06 12.90
CA GLU A 265 17.04 -2.45 14.30
C GLU A 265 16.81 -3.95 14.49
N ASP A 266 16.34 -4.65 13.46
CA ASP A 266 15.96 -6.05 13.51
C ASP A 266 16.12 -6.68 12.13
N ASP A 267 17.04 -7.63 12.01
CA ASP A 267 17.36 -8.29 10.74
C ASP A 267 16.18 -9.10 10.18
N GLU A 268 15.19 -9.41 11.02
CA GLU A 268 14.02 -10.20 10.67
C GLU A 268 12.75 -9.35 10.56
N ASP A 269 12.83 -8.03 10.73
CA ASP A 269 11.65 -7.17 10.73
C ASP A 269 11.86 -5.90 9.88
N ILE A 270 10.76 -5.21 9.66
CA ILE A 270 10.74 -3.83 9.18
C ILE A 270 9.89 -3.07 10.20
N LYS A 271 10.50 -2.12 10.91
CA LYS A 271 9.85 -1.40 12.01
C LYS A 271 9.54 0.02 11.59
N LEU A 272 8.56 0.64 12.24
CA LEU A 272 8.40 2.09 12.16
C LEU A 272 9.30 2.74 13.19
N ILE A 273 9.91 3.85 12.81
CA ILE A 273 10.67 4.66 13.77
C ILE A 273 9.70 5.27 14.77
N ASP A 274 9.94 4.98 16.05
CA ASP A 274 9.28 5.65 17.16
C ASP A 274 10.14 6.84 17.60
N GLU A 275 9.80 8.03 17.12
CA GLU A 275 10.46 9.29 17.51
C GLU A 275 10.41 9.50 19.04
N THR A 276 9.39 8.97 19.72
CA THR A 276 9.24 9.05 21.18
C THR A 276 10.07 8.01 21.92
N ALA A 277 10.61 6.99 21.24
CA ALA A 277 11.47 5.97 21.83
C ALA A 277 12.84 6.53 22.22
N HIS A 278 13.40 7.47 21.46
CA HIS A 278 14.71 8.07 21.75
C HIS A 278 14.73 8.81 23.10
N LEU A 279 13.60 9.40 23.51
CA LEU A 279 13.47 10.09 24.80
C LEU A 279 13.14 9.14 25.96
N SER A 280 12.69 7.91 25.66
CA SER A 280 12.07 7.02 26.65
C SER A 280 12.87 5.74 26.97
N LYS A 281 13.97 5.47 26.25
CA LYS A 281 14.90 4.34 26.46
C LYS A 281 15.49 4.19 27.89
N LEU A 282 15.27 5.16 28.78
CA LEU A 282 15.80 5.17 30.16
C LEU A 282 14.77 4.78 31.24
N SER A 283 13.50 4.45 30.89
CA SER A 283 12.48 4.15 31.91
C SER A 283 11.83 2.77 31.75
N ARG A 284 11.64 2.06 32.87
CA ARG A 284 10.96 0.74 32.92
C ARG A 284 9.54 0.79 32.32
N LYS A 285 8.83 1.90 32.52
CA LYS A 285 7.48 2.13 31.96
C LYS A 285 7.46 2.21 30.43
N ALA A 286 8.52 2.70 29.80
CA ALA A 286 8.62 2.75 28.34
C ALA A 286 8.85 1.35 27.76
N ALA A 287 9.72 0.56 28.41
CA ALA A 287 9.92 -0.85 28.04
C ALA A 287 8.62 -1.66 28.18
N ASP A 288 7.86 -1.46 29.27
CA ASP A 288 6.56 -2.11 29.46
C ASP A 288 5.58 -1.72 28.34
N LYS A 289 5.52 -0.44 27.96
CA LYS A 289 4.68 0.05 26.85
C LYS A 289 5.09 -0.57 25.51
N GLN A 290 6.39 -0.66 25.22
CA GLN A 290 6.91 -1.24 23.99
C GLN A 290 6.69 -2.76 23.91
N SER A 291 6.65 -3.44 25.06
CA SER A 291 6.33 -4.86 25.14
C SER A 291 4.84 -5.17 24.93
N HIS A 292 3.97 -4.17 25.07
CA HIS A 292 2.53 -4.35 24.93
C HIS A 292 2.14 -4.73 23.49
N ILE A 293 1.19 -5.66 23.34
CA ILE A 293 0.78 -6.19 22.03
C ILE A 293 0.32 -5.10 21.06
N SER A 294 -0.41 -4.09 21.55
CA SER A 294 -0.85 -2.96 20.72
C SER A 294 0.32 -2.15 20.17
N TYR A 295 1.41 -1.98 20.93
CA TYR A 295 2.58 -1.29 20.42
C TYR A 295 3.27 -2.11 19.34
N ARG A 296 3.48 -3.40 19.59
CA ARG A 296 4.09 -4.32 18.62
C ARG A 296 3.31 -4.33 17.30
N LEU A 297 1.98 -4.43 17.35
CA LEU A 297 1.16 -4.39 16.13
C LEU A 297 1.21 -3.08 15.36
N LEU A 298 1.49 -1.97 16.05
CA LEU A 298 1.60 -0.65 15.42
C LEU A 298 2.99 -0.36 14.87
N HIS A 299 4.05 -1.04 15.36
CA HIS A 299 5.45 -0.67 15.08
C HIS A 299 6.29 -1.79 14.47
N SER A 300 5.86 -3.05 14.54
CA SER A 300 6.53 -4.22 13.94
C SER A 300 5.70 -4.73 12.78
N LEU A 301 6.26 -4.70 11.56
CA LEU A 301 5.57 -5.21 10.38
C LEU A 301 5.34 -6.71 10.51
N ARG A 302 6.30 -7.44 11.10
CA ARG A 302 6.15 -8.88 11.40
C ARG A 302 4.93 -9.15 12.27
N ALA A 303 4.77 -8.40 13.37
CA ALA A 303 3.62 -8.54 14.24
C ALA A 303 2.32 -8.17 13.52
N TYR A 304 2.30 -7.05 12.79
CA TYR A 304 1.12 -6.63 12.04
C TYR A 304 0.71 -7.67 10.98
N ALA A 305 1.65 -8.11 10.13
CA ALA A 305 1.41 -9.09 9.08
C ALA A 305 0.97 -10.44 9.62
N SER A 306 1.40 -10.83 10.83
CA SER A 306 0.94 -12.06 11.48
C SER A 306 -0.56 -12.08 11.76
N MET A 307 -1.17 -10.90 11.94
CA MET A 307 -2.56 -10.72 12.32
C MET A 307 -3.44 -10.14 11.21
N LEU A 308 -2.85 -9.78 10.07
CA LEU A 308 -3.52 -9.08 9.00
C LEU A 308 -4.69 -9.89 8.41
N TYR A 309 -4.56 -11.21 8.35
CA TYR A 309 -5.55 -12.11 7.78
C TYR A 309 -6.18 -12.99 8.85
N LEU A 310 -7.51 -13.00 8.91
CA LEU A 310 -8.28 -13.75 9.91
C LEU A 310 -8.12 -15.28 9.76
N ARG A 311 -8.13 -15.78 8.52
CA ARG A 311 -8.09 -17.22 8.24
C ARG A 311 -6.66 -17.67 8.02
N LYS A 312 -6.31 -18.82 8.61
CA LYS A 312 -4.99 -19.42 8.42
C LYS A 312 -4.75 -19.76 6.96
N PHE A 313 -3.61 -19.36 6.42
CA PHE A 313 -3.19 -19.81 5.10
C PHE A 313 -2.86 -21.31 5.13
N LYS A 314 -3.33 -22.04 4.11
CA LYS A 314 -3.00 -23.47 3.95
C LYS A 314 -1.69 -23.66 3.16
N ASN A 315 -1.61 -23.02 1.99
CA ASN A 315 -0.52 -23.20 1.03
C ASN A 315 0.17 -21.87 0.67
N PHE A 316 -0.04 -20.82 1.46
CA PHE A 316 0.52 -19.49 1.22
C PHE A 316 1.34 -19.03 2.42
N LYS A 317 2.45 -18.31 2.17
CA LYS A 317 3.33 -17.78 3.23
C LYS A 317 3.68 -16.33 2.96
N ILE A 318 3.59 -15.51 3.99
CA ILE A 318 4.25 -14.20 4.01
C ILE A 318 5.66 -14.43 4.53
N ILE A 319 6.67 -14.02 3.79
CA ILE A 319 8.08 -14.12 4.15
C ILE A 319 8.61 -12.70 4.29
N LEU A 320 8.97 -12.31 5.49
CA LEU A 320 9.51 -10.98 5.78
C LEU A 320 10.99 -11.12 6.09
N ARG A 321 11.86 -10.34 5.43
CA ARG A 321 13.31 -10.33 5.66
C ARG A 321 13.91 -11.74 5.70
N GLY A 322 13.62 -12.53 4.66
CA GLY A 322 14.06 -13.93 4.54
C GLY A 322 13.38 -14.95 5.47
N LYS A 323 12.55 -14.54 6.44
CA LYS A 323 11.90 -15.46 7.39
C LYS A 323 10.38 -15.49 7.27
N PRO A 324 9.76 -16.67 7.18
CA PRO A 324 8.30 -16.81 7.23
C PRO A 324 7.71 -16.11 8.46
N VAL A 325 6.60 -15.39 8.25
CA VAL A 325 5.81 -14.80 9.32
C VAL A 325 4.86 -15.88 9.84
N GLU A 326 4.94 -16.15 11.13
CA GLU A 326 3.99 -17.05 11.78
C GLU A 326 2.66 -16.33 11.97
N GLN A 327 1.60 -16.84 11.33
CA GLN A 327 0.29 -16.22 11.41
C GLN A 327 -0.29 -16.42 12.83
N TYR A 328 -0.64 -15.31 13.47
CA TYR A 328 -1.25 -15.26 14.77
C TYR A 328 -2.77 -15.16 14.64
N ILE A 329 -3.48 -16.12 15.20
CA ILE A 329 -4.94 -16.16 15.19
C ILE A 329 -5.42 -15.69 16.56
N ILE A 330 -6.03 -14.51 16.61
CA ILE A 330 -6.49 -13.89 17.87
C ILE A 330 -7.39 -14.84 18.68
N SER A 331 -8.23 -15.62 17.99
CA SER A 331 -9.17 -16.53 18.64
C SER A 331 -8.51 -17.62 19.48
N ASP A 332 -7.28 -18.01 19.15
CA ASP A 332 -6.58 -19.12 19.81
C ASP A 332 -6.11 -18.73 21.22
N ASP A 333 -5.89 -17.43 21.46
CA ASP A 333 -5.39 -16.89 22.74
C ASP A 333 -6.51 -16.35 23.66
N LEU A 334 -7.78 -16.59 23.29
CA LEU A 334 -8.92 -16.15 24.09
C LEU A 334 -9.20 -17.11 25.25
N LYS A 335 -9.24 -16.58 26.49
CA LYS A 335 -9.56 -17.36 27.68
C LYS A 335 -11.04 -17.77 27.79
N TYR A 336 -11.96 -16.92 27.30
CA TYR A 336 -13.41 -17.11 27.42
C TYR A 336 -14.10 -16.72 26.10
N PRO A 337 -13.96 -17.54 25.04
CA PRO A 337 -14.56 -17.23 23.75
C PRO A 337 -16.10 -17.34 23.83
N GLU A 338 -16.79 -16.24 23.50
CA GLU A 338 -18.24 -16.22 23.29
C GLU A 338 -18.54 -15.80 21.85
N VAL A 339 -19.48 -16.49 21.21
CA VAL A 339 -19.93 -16.18 19.85
C VAL A 339 -21.31 -15.54 19.94
N VAL A 340 -21.43 -14.32 19.43
CA VAL A 340 -22.70 -13.57 19.40
C VAL A 340 -23.14 -13.40 17.96
N ILE A 341 -24.36 -13.81 17.63
CA ILE A 341 -24.89 -13.63 16.28
C ILE A 341 -25.51 -12.23 16.18
N TYR A 342 -24.89 -11.36 15.38
CA TYR A 342 -25.48 -10.08 15.01
C TYR A 342 -26.36 -10.22 13.78
N LYS A 343 -27.53 -9.57 13.81
CA LYS A 343 -28.45 -9.51 12.67
C LYS A 343 -28.61 -8.05 12.23
N PRO A 344 -27.89 -7.60 11.18
CA PRO A 344 -28.02 -6.23 10.71
C PRO A 344 -29.46 -5.96 10.26
N GLN A 345 -30.00 -4.81 10.65
CA GLN A 345 -31.27 -4.31 10.12
C GLN A 345 -31.01 -3.67 8.75
N VAL A 346 -31.06 -4.48 7.69
CA VAL A 346 -30.97 -3.97 6.32
C VAL A 346 -32.35 -3.41 5.95
N SER A 347 -32.44 -2.12 5.59
CA SER A 347 -33.67 -1.55 5.06
C SER A 347 -34.09 -2.34 3.82
N SER A 348 -35.39 -2.62 3.72
CA SER A 348 -35.99 -3.52 2.76
C SER A 348 -35.85 -3.03 1.31
N THR A 349 -34.71 -3.29 0.68
CA THR A 349 -34.59 -3.42 -0.77
C THR A 349 -34.09 -4.84 -1.04
N LYS A 350 -34.96 -5.65 -1.65
CA LYS A 350 -34.71 -7.06 -1.97
C LYS A 350 -33.48 -7.18 -2.89
N GLN A 351 -32.32 -7.47 -2.32
CA GLN A 351 -31.34 -8.46 -2.77
C GLN A 351 -30.27 -8.56 -1.67
N ASP A 352 -29.85 -9.78 -1.35
CA ASP A 352 -28.74 -10.13 -0.44
C ASP A 352 -29.02 -10.05 1.08
N ARG A 353 -29.65 -11.12 1.60
CA ARG A 353 -29.50 -11.52 3.01
C ARG A 353 -28.05 -11.94 3.25
N LEU A 354 -27.18 -10.99 3.59
CA LEU A 354 -25.88 -11.28 4.19
C LEU A 354 -26.08 -11.40 5.71
N GLU A 355 -26.04 -12.64 6.22
CA GLU A 355 -25.88 -12.88 7.66
C GLU A 355 -24.47 -12.41 8.05
N MET A 356 -24.39 -11.34 8.84
CA MET A 356 -23.12 -10.79 9.30
C MET A 356 -22.87 -11.30 10.72
N ILE A 357 -22.07 -12.35 10.87
CA ILE A 357 -21.60 -12.80 12.19
C ILE A 357 -20.64 -11.73 12.72
N ILE A 358 -21.00 -11.06 13.82
CA ILE A 358 -20.10 -10.16 14.55
C ILE A 358 -19.64 -10.90 15.79
N ASP A 359 -18.43 -11.43 15.77
CA ASP A 359 -17.81 -11.93 16.98
C ASP A 359 -17.47 -10.73 17.89
N THR A 360 -18.05 -10.71 19.09
CA THR A 360 -17.84 -9.66 20.10
C THR A 360 -16.95 -10.22 21.20
N TRP A 361 -15.88 -9.52 21.57
CA TRP A 361 -14.80 -10.05 22.40
C TRP A 361 -14.73 -9.37 23.78
N ILE A 362 -14.40 -10.12 24.82
CA ILE A 362 -14.09 -9.61 26.16
C ILE A 362 -12.68 -10.06 26.51
N GLN A 363 -11.75 -9.10 26.70
CA GLN A 363 -10.42 -9.41 27.21
C GLN A 363 -10.43 -9.26 28.75
N LEU A 364 -10.41 -10.37 29.47
CA LEU A 364 -10.13 -10.38 30.91
C LEU A 364 -8.64 -10.63 31.11
N GLN A 365 -7.84 -9.56 31.20
CA GLN A 365 -6.57 -9.66 31.95
C GLN A 365 -6.91 -9.67 33.44
N ASP A 366 -6.13 -10.37 34.26
CA ASP A 366 -6.40 -10.59 35.68
C ASP A 366 -6.59 -9.27 36.46
N VAL A 367 -7.84 -8.81 36.54
CA VAL A 367 -8.25 -7.64 37.33
C VAL A 367 -8.81 -8.15 38.66
N PRO A 368 -8.23 -7.78 39.82
CA PRO A 368 -8.75 -8.19 41.12
C PRO A 368 -10.07 -7.49 41.51
N SER A 369 -10.74 -6.77 40.60
CA SER A 369 -12.05 -6.17 40.84
C SER A 369 -12.92 -6.10 39.58
N PRO A 370 -14.24 -6.39 39.65
CA PRO A 370 -15.16 -6.41 38.51
C PRO A 370 -15.45 -5.05 37.83
N SER A 371 -14.83 -3.96 38.28
CA SER A 371 -15.20 -2.58 37.93
C SER A 371 -14.38 -1.96 36.78
N LYS A 372 -13.42 -2.69 36.19
CA LYS A 372 -12.66 -2.24 35.01
C LYS A 372 -12.62 -3.35 33.96
N ILE A 373 -13.68 -3.45 33.17
CA ILE A 373 -13.73 -4.27 31.96
C ILE A 373 -13.38 -3.35 30.79
N GLU A 374 -12.22 -3.52 30.17
CA GLU A 374 -11.96 -2.94 28.86
C GLU A 374 -12.56 -3.88 27.79
N LYS A 375 -13.54 -3.37 27.04
CA LYS A 375 -14.14 -4.07 25.91
C LYS A 375 -13.34 -3.74 24.66
N LEU A 376 -12.70 -4.73 24.06
CA LEU A 376 -12.09 -4.60 22.75
C LEU A 376 -13.11 -5.02 21.69
N ILE A 377 -13.78 -4.03 21.08
CA ILE A 377 -14.68 -4.29 19.94
C ILE A 377 -13.81 -4.35 18.69
N ILE A 378 -13.53 -5.56 18.20
CA ILE A 378 -12.90 -5.74 16.90
C ILE A 378 -14.02 -5.98 15.88
N GLY A 379 -14.55 -4.91 15.31
CA GLY A 379 -15.52 -5.00 14.22
C GLY A 379 -14.81 -5.32 12.91
N TRP A 380 -14.99 -6.54 12.39
CA TRP A 380 -14.55 -6.89 11.03
C TRP A 380 -15.76 -7.04 10.11
N ARG A 381 -15.69 -6.41 8.94
CA ARG A 381 -16.55 -6.77 7.82
C ARG A 381 -15.97 -8.03 7.19
N PRO A 382 -16.74 -9.12 7.06
CA PRO A 382 -16.36 -10.18 6.14
C PRO A 382 -16.52 -9.57 4.73
N LYS A 383 -15.42 -9.13 4.13
CA LYS A 383 -15.36 -9.03 2.68
C LYS A 383 -15.17 -10.47 2.21
N ILE A 384 -16.30 -11.10 1.86
CA ILE A 384 -16.30 -12.36 1.10
C ILE A 384 -15.53 -12.07 -0.15
#